data_AF-A0A7Y5XVZ6-F1
#
_entry.id   AF-A0A7Y5XVZ6-F1
#
_cell.length_a   1.000
_cell.length_b   1.000
_cell.length_c   1.000
_cell.angle_alpha   90.00
_cell.angle_beta   90.00
_cell.angle_gamma   90.00
#
_symmetry.space_group_name_H-M   'P 1'
#
loop_
_entity.id
_entity.type
_entity.pdbx_description
1 polymer ?
#
loop_
_entity_poly.entity_id
_entity_poly.type
_entity_poly.pdbx_seq_one_letter_code
_entity_poly.pdbx_strand_id
1 'polypeptide(L)' 'MKRPLSEQVVVVAGASSGIGRATARAAGQRGAKVVV' A
#
# COMPACT_ATOMS: atom_id res chain seq x y z
N MET A 1 7.08 -14.86 11.98
CA MET A 1 5.88 -14.81 11.14
C MET A 1 5.64 -13.36 10.73
N LYS A 2 5.35 -13.06 9.46
CA LYS A 2 5.04 -11.67 9.05
C LYS A 2 3.61 -11.32 9.47
N ARG A 3 3.40 -10.09 9.93
CA ARG A 3 2.08 -9.58 10.31
C ARG A 3 1.13 -9.60 9.10
N PRO A 4 -0.20 -9.73 9.30
CA PRO A 4 -1.17 -9.54 8.23
C PRO A 4 -0.98 -8.19 7.52
N LEU A 5 -1.29 -8.12 6.22
CA LEU A 5 -1.10 -6.88 5.43
C LEU A 5 -1.91 -5.70 6.00
N SER A 6 -3.10 -5.98 6.55
CA SER A 6 -3.97 -5.01 7.21
C SER A 6 -3.37 -4.38 8.47
N GLU A 7 -2.27 -4.93 8.97
CA GLU A 7 -1.54 -4.42 10.14
C GLU A 7 -0.21 -3.77 9.79
N GLN A 8 0.13 -3.71 8.49
CA GLN A 8 1.41 -3.19 8.02
C GLN A 8 1.29 -1.74 7.58
N VAL A 9 2.39 -1.00 7.77
CA VAL A 9 2.63 0.28 7.10
C VAL A 9 3.40 -0.01 5.81
N VAL A 10 2.88 0.43 4.67
CA VAL A 10 3.44 0.16 3.34
C VAL A 10 3.82 1.47 2.67
N VAL A 11 5.09 1.61 2.28
CA VAL A 11 5.58 2.75 1.49
C VAL A 11 5.52 2.37 0.01
N VAL A 12 4.83 3.18 -0.80
CA VAL A 12 4.76 2.97 -2.26
C VAL A 12 5.35 4.19 -2.96
N ALA A 13 6.62 4.08 -3.37
CA ALA A 13 7.27 5.12 -4.16
C ALA A 13 6.62 5.26 -5.55
N GLY A 14 6.61 6.49 -6.08
CA GLY A 14 6.06 6.76 -7.42
C GLY A 14 4.55 6.56 -7.53
N ALA A 15 3.80 6.68 -6.43
CA ALA A 15 2.35 6.45 -6.40
C ALA A 15 1.49 7.64 -6.90
N SER A 16 2.12 8.66 -7.48
CA SER A 16 1.40 9.79 -8.08
C SER A 16 0.55 9.37 -9.27
N SER A 17 0.94 8.35 -10.03
CA SER A 17 0.20 7.86 -11.22
C SER A 17 0.47 6.37 -11.53
N GLY A 18 -0.21 5.84 -12.56
CA GLY A 18 0.04 4.52 -13.12
C GLY A 18 0.06 3.37 -12.11
N ILE A 19 1.07 2.51 -12.24
CA ILE A 19 1.23 1.28 -11.45
C ILE A 19 1.38 1.60 -9.95
N GLY A 20 2.13 2.65 -9.61
CA GLY A 20 2.32 3.05 -8.21
C GLY A 20 1.00 3.42 -7.54
N ARG A 21 0.16 4.22 -8.22
CA ARG A 21 -1.17 4.59 -7.71
C ARG A 21 -2.09 3.39 -7.55
N ALA A 22 -2.10 2.49 -8.55
CA ALA A 22 -2.91 1.27 -8.48
C ALA A 22 -2.47 0.37 -7.32
N THR A 23 -1.17 0.24 -7.11
CA THR A 23 -0.58 -0.56 -6.02
C THR A 23 -0.92 0.03 -4.66
N ALA A 24 -0.75 1.35 -4.48
CA ALA A 24 -1.10 2.05 -3.25
C ALA A 24 -2.59 1.87 -2.90
N ARG A 25 -3.48 1.99 -3.89
CA ARG A 25 -4.92 1.77 -3.70
C ARG A 25 -5.23 0.32 -3.31
N ALA A 26 -4.66 -0.66 -4.01
CA ALA A 26 -4.89 -2.07 -3.72
C ALA A 26 -4.39 -2.47 -2.32
N ALA A 27 -3.26 -1.92 -1.88
CA ALA A 27 -2.75 -2.13 -0.52
C ALA A 27 -3.69 -1.52 0.54
N GLY A 28 -4.15 -0.28 0.33
CA GLY A 28 -5.09 0.39 1.23
C GLY A 28 -6.45 -0.32 1.31
N GLN A 29 -6.97 -0.81 0.18
CA GLN A 29 -8.21 -1.61 0.13
C GLN A 29 -8.10 -2.92 0.94
N ARG A 30 -6.89 -3.45 1.12
CA ARG A 30 -6.61 -4.63 1.95
C ARG A 30 -6.29 -4.26 3.41
N GLY A 31 -6.49 -3.01 3.79
CA GLY A 31 -6.36 -2.51 5.16
C GLY A 31 -4.96 -2.02 5.54
N ALA A 32 -3.99 -1.99 4.62
CA ALA A 32 -2.66 -1.47 4.94
C ALA A 32 -2.71 0.05 5.18
N LYS A 33 -1.90 0.54 6.11
CA LYS A 33 -1.64 1.99 6.22
C LYS A 33 -0.61 2.38 5.17
N VAL A 34 -1.05 3.06 4.12
CA VAL A 34 -0.20 3.38 2.97
C VAL A 34 0.40 4.77 3.09
N VAL A 35 1.71 4.87 2.82
CA VAL A 35 2.45 6.12 2.61
C VAL A 35 2.84 6.18 1.15
N VAL A 36 2.53 7.30 0.49
CA VAL A 36 2.75 7.53 -0.96
C VAL A 36 3.72 8.68 -1.20
#